data_AF-A0A936MGV5-F1
#
_entry.id   AF-A0A936MGV5-F1
#
_cell.length_a   1.000
_cell.length_b   1.000
_cell.length_c   1.000
_cell.angle_alpha   90.00
_cell.angle_beta   90.00
_cell.angle_gamma   90.00
#
_symmetry.space_group_name_H-M   'P 1'
#
loop_
_entity.id
_entity.type
_entity.pdbx_description
1 polymer ?
#
loop_
_entity_poly.entity_id
_entity_poly.type
_entity_poly.pdbx_seq_one_letter_code
_entity_poly.pdbx_strand_id
1 'polypeptide(L)'
;MKFFSTLFFVLLFVNFSHSQSLLQVFLTCNGNCDSDFLKTEMTGEINFVNDVQTSDIQLFMTDVETGSGGASIMMVLDGKQKFDALQDTIRYTLDP
;
A
#
# COMPACT_ATOMS: atom_id res chain seq x y z
N MET A 1 -41.73 -22.73 -21.94
CA MET A 1 -40.27 -22.76 -22.18
C MET A 1 -39.58 -21.38 -22.12
N LYS A 2 -40.29 -20.24 -22.15
CA LYS A 2 -39.66 -18.89 -22.02
C LYS A 2 -39.30 -18.49 -20.58
N PHE A 3 -40.05 -18.98 -19.59
CA PHE A 3 -39.88 -18.63 -18.16
C PHE A 3 -38.60 -19.20 -17.53
N PHE A 4 -38.12 -20.36 -18.01
CA PHE A 4 -36.90 -21.00 -17.50
C PHE A 4 -35.63 -20.27 -17.98
N SER A 5 -35.69 -19.65 -19.15
CA SER A 5 -34.56 -18.89 -19.74
C SER A 5 -34.34 -17.55 -19.05
N THR A 6 -35.40 -16.87 -18.58
CA THR A 6 -35.28 -15.62 -17.82
C THR A 6 -34.73 -15.83 -16.42
N LEU A 7 -35.05 -16.96 -15.77
CA LEU A 7 -34.56 -17.28 -14.42
C LEU A 7 -33.04 -17.51 -14.38
N PHE A 8 -32.47 -18.10 -15.44
CA PHE A 8 -31.02 -18.29 -15.59
C PHE A 8 -30.28 -16.96 -15.79
N PHE A 9 -30.87 -16.01 -16.51
CA PHE A 9 -30.27 -14.70 -16.74
C PHE A 9 -30.20 -13.89 -15.43
N VAL A 10 -31.24 -13.93 -14.58
CA VAL A 10 -31.27 -13.21 -13.29
C VAL A 10 -30.22 -13.74 -12.29
N LEU A 11 -29.97 -15.06 -12.27
CA LEU A 11 -28.97 -15.69 -11.40
C LEU A 11 -27.52 -15.33 -11.78
N LEU A 12 -27.25 -14.89 -13.01
CA LEU A 12 -25.92 -14.45 -13.42
C LEU A 12 -25.58 -13.04 -12.91
N PHE A 13 -26.57 -12.15 -12.69
CA PHE A 13 -26.33 -10.77 -12.24
C PHE A 13 -26.06 -10.63 -10.73
N VAL A 14 -26.49 -11.58 -9.90
CA VAL A 14 -26.39 -11.46 -8.43
C VAL A 14 -25.00 -11.78 -7.84
N ASN A 15 -24.04 -12.22 -8.65
CA ASN A 15 -22.72 -12.64 -8.15
C ASN A 15 -21.66 -11.52 -8.11
N PHE A 16 -21.98 -10.28 -8.48
CA PHE A 16 -21.00 -9.19 -8.47
C PHE A 16 -20.93 -8.51 -7.09
N SER A 17 -20.36 -9.19 -6.10
CA SER A 17 -19.97 -8.57 -4.81
C SER A 17 -18.46 -8.35 -4.80
N HIS A 18 -18.01 -7.15 -5.16
CA HIS A 18 -16.59 -6.77 -5.08
C HIS A 18 -16.31 -6.12 -3.72
N SER A 19 -15.85 -6.92 -2.74
CA SER A 19 -15.28 -6.38 -1.50
C SER A 19 -13.81 -6.03 -1.77
N GLN A 20 -13.54 -4.76 -2.05
CA GLN A 20 -12.16 -4.27 -2.20
C GLN A 20 -11.54 -4.16 -0.80
N SER A 21 -10.66 -5.09 -0.44
CA SER A 21 -9.90 -5.02 0.81
C SER A 21 -8.73 -4.06 0.65
N LEU A 22 -8.72 -2.95 1.39
CA LEU A 22 -7.58 -2.02 1.42
C LEU A 22 -6.38 -2.65 2.15
N LEU A 23 -5.19 -2.44 1.61
CA LEU A 23 -3.93 -2.83 2.24
C LEU A 23 -3.67 -1.94 3.46
N GLN A 24 -3.54 -2.54 4.65
CA GLN A 24 -3.28 -1.79 5.88
C GLN A 24 -1.78 -1.48 6.00
N VAL A 25 -1.39 -0.21 5.88
CA VAL A 25 0.03 0.19 5.89
C VAL A 25 0.32 1.03 7.13
N PHE A 26 1.32 0.61 7.91
CA PHE A 26 1.89 1.46 8.95
C PHE A 26 3.12 2.18 8.38
N LEU A 27 2.99 3.50 8.17
CA LEU A 27 4.06 4.34 7.64
C LEU A 27 4.87 4.97 8.76
N THR A 28 6.18 4.78 8.70
CA THR A 28 7.16 5.46 9.56
C THR A 28 8.18 6.19 8.71
N CYS A 29 8.51 7.40 9.12
CA CYS A 29 9.39 8.29 8.41
C CYS A 29 10.49 8.79 9.33
N ASN A 30 11.74 8.79 8.87
CA ASN A 30 12.86 9.36 9.60
C ASN A 30 13.73 10.21 8.66
N GLY A 31 14.10 11.42 9.08
CA GLY A 31 14.80 12.40 8.25
C GLY A 31 13.86 13.44 7.65
N ASN A 32 14.13 13.89 6.42
CA ASN A 32 13.44 15.01 5.77
C ASN A 32 12.14 14.62 5.06
N CYS A 33 11.54 13.47 5.39
CA CYS A 33 10.39 12.97 4.69
C CYS A 33 9.05 13.43 5.33
N ASP A 34 8.17 13.98 4.50
CA ASP A 34 6.85 14.48 4.92
C ASP A 34 5.83 13.34 4.90
N SER A 35 5.50 12.80 6.08
CA SER A 35 4.54 11.70 6.18
C SER A 35 3.12 12.08 5.82
N ASP A 36 2.73 13.34 5.97
CA ASP A 36 1.37 13.80 5.69
C ASP A 36 1.17 13.94 4.18
N PHE A 37 2.19 14.46 3.49
CA PHE A 37 2.24 14.46 2.03
C PHE A 37 2.16 13.03 1.47
N LEU A 38 2.95 12.10 1.99
CA LEU A 38 2.93 10.70 1.52
C LEU A 38 1.55 10.06 1.71
N LYS A 39 0.91 10.26 2.87
CA LYS A 39 -0.44 9.76 3.11
C LYS A 39 -1.49 10.38 2.17
N THR A 40 -1.28 11.62 1.77
CA THR A 40 -2.19 12.36 0.88
C THR A 40 -1.99 11.99 -0.59
N GLU A 41 -0.78 11.67 -1.01
CA GLU A 41 -0.49 11.32 -2.41
C GLU A 41 -0.61 9.82 -2.68
N MET A 42 -0.34 8.96 -1.69
CA MET A 42 -0.49 7.51 -1.80
C MET A 42 -1.94 7.07 -1.59
N THR A 43 -2.86 7.61 -2.41
CA THR A 43 -4.33 7.44 -2.30
C THR A 43 -4.91 6.21 -3.01
N GLY A 44 -4.05 5.23 -3.34
CA GLY A 44 -4.46 3.99 -4.01
C GLY A 44 -5.25 3.04 -3.10
N GLU A 45 -5.01 1.74 -3.26
CA GLU A 45 -5.66 0.68 -2.45
C GLU A 45 -5.05 0.54 -1.05
N ILE A 46 -4.67 1.65 -0.42
CA ILE A 46 -3.93 1.70 0.84
C ILE A 46 -4.78 2.41 1.90
N ASN A 47 -4.84 1.80 3.09
CA ASN A 47 -5.33 2.45 4.30
C ASN A 47 -4.16 2.61 5.29
N PHE A 48 -3.87 3.84 5.69
CA PHE A 48 -2.82 4.10 6.67
C PHE A 48 -3.33 3.87 8.09
N VAL A 49 -2.69 2.95 8.81
CA VAL A 49 -3.01 2.63 10.20
C VAL A 49 -1.98 3.25 11.15
N ASN A 50 -2.36 3.42 12.42
CA ASN A 50 -1.50 4.03 13.44
C ASN A 50 -0.86 3.00 14.40
N ASP A 51 -1.13 1.70 14.20
CA ASP A 51 -0.57 0.63 15.01
C ASP A 51 0.03 -0.46 14.10
N VAL A 52 1.32 -0.75 14.30
CA VAL A 52 2.06 -1.80 13.59
C VAL A 52 1.33 -3.15 13.67
N GLN A 53 0.70 -3.48 14.79
CA GLN A 53 0.02 -4.77 14.99
C GLN A 53 -1.23 -4.92 14.12
N THR A 54 -1.80 -3.80 13.67
CA THR A 54 -2.98 -3.76 12.78
C THR A 54 -2.61 -3.60 11.32
N SER A 55 -1.31 -3.53 11.00
CA SER A 55 -0.83 -3.37 9.63
C SER A 55 -0.58 -4.70 8.94
N ASP A 56 -0.89 -4.74 7.65
CA ASP A 56 -0.47 -5.78 6.72
C ASP A 56 1.01 -5.60 6.35
N ILE A 57 1.46 -4.35 6.16
CA ILE A 57 2.83 -3.97 5.82
C ILE A 57 3.30 -2.83 6.73
N GLN A 58 4.48 -2.98 7.31
CA GLN A 58 5.23 -1.87 7.89
C GLN A 58 6.16 -1.27 6.83
N LEU A 59 5.94 0.01 6.49
CA LEU A 59 6.76 0.78 5.57
C LEU A 59 7.63 1.76 6.37
N PHE A 60 8.94 1.57 6.32
CA PHE A 60 9.91 2.50 6.90
C PHE A 60 10.62 3.25 5.79
N MET A 61 10.57 4.57 5.83
CA MET A 61 11.21 5.43 4.83
C MET A 61 12.22 6.39 5.47
N THR A 62 13.35 6.55 4.80
CA THR A 62 14.37 7.54 5.16
C THR A 62 14.81 8.32 3.94
N ASP A 63 15.10 9.59 4.16
CA ASP A 63 15.78 10.47 3.22
C ASP A 63 17.00 11.09 3.89
N VAL A 64 18.13 11.11 3.18
CA VAL A 64 19.39 11.69 3.61
C VAL A 64 19.98 12.50 2.46
N GLU A 65 20.28 13.78 2.72
CA GLU A 65 21.03 14.63 1.79
C GLU A 65 22.45 14.08 1.58
N THR A 66 22.86 14.02 0.32
CA THR A 66 24.20 13.61 -0.07
C THR A 66 25.15 14.81 -0.01
N GLY A 67 26.45 14.55 0.22
CA GLY A 67 27.45 15.62 0.26
C GLY A 67 27.62 16.40 -1.05
N SER A 68 27.09 15.89 -2.17
CA SER A 68 27.08 16.55 -3.48
C SER A 68 25.85 17.42 -3.74
N GLY A 69 24.89 17.49 -2.81
CA GLY A 69 23.64 18.27 -2.96
C GLY A 69 22.46 17.48 -3.54
N GLY A 70 22.63 16.20 -3.85
CA GLY A 70 21.54 15.27 -4.17
C GLY A 70 20.92 14.63 -2.91
N ALA A 71 20.08 13.62 -3.06
CA ALA A 71 19.44 12.92 -1.94
C ALA A 71 19.45 11.39 -2.12
N SER A 72 19.47 10.65 -1.01
CA SER A 72 19.38 9.19 -1.02
C SER A 72 18.14 8.75 -0.23
N ILE A 73 17.18 8.19 -0.95
CA ILE A 73 15.93 7.67 -0.39
C ILE A 73 16.06 6.17 -0.22
N MET A 74 15.63 5.66 0.93
CA MET A 74 15.50 4.23 1.20
C MET A 74 14.12 3.94 1.77
N MET A 75 13.48 2.91 1.23
CA MET A 75 12.21 2.36 1.70
C MET A 75 12.41 0.90 2.06
N VAL A 76 12.04 0.54 3.28
CA VAL A 76 12.07 -0.84 3.78
C VAL A 76 10.62 -1.29 3.95
N LEU A 77 10.27 -2.39 3.27
CA LEU A 77 8.97 -3.04 3.38
C LEU A 77 9.14 -4.29 4.23
N ASP A 78 8.35 -4.37 5.30
CA ASP A 78 8.28 -5.55 6.16
C ASP A 78 6.84 -6.00 6.28
N GLY A 79 6.50 -7.07 5.57
CA GLY A 79 5.17 -7.63 5.57
C GLY A 79 4.85 -8.46 6.81
N LYS A 80 3.58 -8.48 7.20
CA LYS A 80 3.04 -9.17 8.37
C LYS A 80 1.96 -10.16 7.95
N GLN A 81 1.68 -11.14 8.80
CA GLN A 81 0.59 -12.10 8.61
C GLN A 81 0.67 -12.78 7.23
N LYS A 82 -0.34 -12.58 6.37
CA LYS A 82 -0.40 -13.14 5.00
C LYS A 82 0.69 -12.61 4.06
N PHE A 83 1.42 -11.57 4.46
CA PHE A 83 2.53 -10.98 3.71
C PHE A 83 3.89 -11.20 4.39
N ASP A 84 4.01 -12.13 5.34
CA ASP A 84 5.26 -12.39 6.08
C ASP A 84 6.48 -12.69 5.19
N ALA A 85 6.26 -13.29 4.02
CA ALA A 85 7.29 -13.59 3.04
C ALA A 85 7.74 -12.34 2.23
N LEU A 86 7.02 -11.22 2.35
CA LEU A 86 7.35 -9.98 1.66
C LEU A 86 8.28 -9.13 2.54
N GLN A 87 9.57 -9.20 2.24
CA GLN A 87 10.57 -8.28 2.75
C GLN A 87 11.39 -7.73 1.58
N ASP A 88 11.48 -6.41 1.50
CA ASP A 88 12.26 -5.75 0.46
C ASP A 88 12.86 -4.43 0.95
N THR A 89 13.92 -3.99 0.28
CA THR A 89 14.54 -2.69 0.48
C THR A 89 14.77 -2.02 -0.86
N ILE A 90 14.03 -0.94 -1.10
CA ILE A 90 14.13 -0.13 -2.31
C ILE A 90 15.01 1.07 -2.01
N ARG A 91 15.96 1.36 -2.91
CA ARG A 91 16.87 2.50 -2.80
C ARG A 91 16.77 3.36 -4.05
N TYR A 92 16.78 4.67 -3.86
CA TYR A 92 16.77 5.65 -4.94
C TYR A 92 17.75 6.78 -4.63
N THR A 93 18.45 7.25 -5.66
CA THR A 93 19.37 8.39 -5.53
C THR A 93 18.91 9.49 -6.46
N LEU A 94 18.76 10.69 -5.91
CA LEU A 94 18.48 11.91 -6.64
C LEU A 94 19.81 12.63 -6.84
N ASP A 95 20.14 12.91 -8.11
CA ASP A 95 21.28 13.73 -8.47
C ASP A 95 20.98 15.23 -8.21
N PRO A 96 22.01 16.08 -8.05
CA PRO A 96 21.86 17.52 -7.79
C PRO A 96 21.16 18.31 -8.89
#